data_AF-A0A9E6EFY5-F1
#
_entry.id   AF-A0A9E6EFY5-F1
#
_cell.length_a   1.000
_cell.length_b   1.000
_cell.length_c   1.000
_cell.angle_alpha   90.00
_cell.angle_beta   90.00
_cell.angle_gamma   90.00
#
_symmetry.space_group_name_H-M   'P 1'
#
loop_
_entity.id
_entity.type
_entity.pdbx_description
1 polymer ?
#
loop_
_entity_poly.entity_id
_entity_poly.type
_entity_poly.pdbx_seq_one_letter_code
_entity_poly.pdbx_strand_id
1 'polypeptide(L)' 'MKMTCEPLFSQSSRTMRASEIRELLKLLDNPEMISFAGGLPNPAAFPIEPLKSVVAHVMAEHAREALD' A
#
# COMPACT_ATOMS: atom_id res chain seq x y z
N MET A 1 20.49 -15.39 21.67
CA MET A 1 21.00 -15.93 20.39
C MET A 1 20.20 -15.25 19.27
N LYS A 2 20.81 -14.34 18.48
CA LYS A 2 20.12 -13.73 17.33
C LYS A 2 20.10 -14.77 16.20
N MET A 3 18.92 -15.25 15.83
CA MET A 3 18.77 -16.01 14.59
C MET A 3 18.85 -15.02 13.43
N THR A 4 19.84 -15.17 12.56
CA THR A 4 19.96 -14.41 11.32
C THR A 4 19.28 -15.17 10.18
N CYS A 5 18.30 -14.54 9.53
CA CYS A 5 17.54 -15.13 8.43
C CYS A 5 18.22 -14.92 7.06
N GLU A 6 19.24 -14.07 6.98
CA GLU A 6 19.99 -13.76 5.75
C GLU A 6 20.51 -14.99 4.98
N PRO A 7 21.04 -16.05 5.62
CA PRO A 7 21.48 -17.24 4.89
C PRO A 7 20.33 -17.98 4.19
N LEU A 8 19.08 -17.81 4.64
CA LEU A 8 17.89 -18.44 4.06
C LEU A 8 17.33 -17.68 2.85
N PHE A 9 17.87 -16.50 2.52
CA PHE A 9 17.37 -15.69 1.41
C PHE A 9 17.71 -16.29 0.04
N SER A 10 16.71 -16.28 -0.84
CA SER A 10 16.84 -16.63 -2.25
C SER A 10 17.74 -15.63 -3.00
N GLN A 11 18.17 -16.01 -4.21
CA GLN A 11 19.00 -15.13 -5.04
C GLN A 11 18.29 -13.82 -5.42
N SER A 12 16.97 -13.85 -5.65
CA SER A 12 16.19 -12.64 -5.95
C SER A 12 16.07 -11.71 -4.76
N SER A 13 15.91 -12.25 -3.55
CA SER A 13 15.87 -11.41 -2.33
C SER A 13 17.20 -10.72 -2.06
N ARG A 14 18.33 -11.33 -2.43
CA ARG A 14 19.67 -10.72 -2.25
C ARG A 14 19.91 -9.50 -3.14
N THR A 15 19.21 -9.38 -4.27
CA THR A 15 19.34 -8.24 -5.20
C THR A 15 18.28 -7.17 -4.99
N MET A 16 17.31 -7.41 -4.11
CA MET A 16 16.22 -6.48 -3.82
C MET A 16 16.77 -5.20 -3.17
N ARG A 17 16.31 -4.04 -3.64
CA ARG A 17 16.69 -2.72 -3.12
C ARG A 17 15.45 -2.05 -2.52
N ALA A 18 15.66 -1.26 -1.47
CA ALA A 18 14.61 -0.39 -0.95
C ALA A 18 14.24 0.67 -1.99
N SER A 19 12.98 1.08 -2.02
CA SER A 19 12.52 2.16 -2.89
C SER A 19 12.80 3.50 -2.20
N GLU A 20 13.74 4.27 -2.75
CA GLU A 20 14.03 5.64 -2.30
C GLU A 20 12.78 6.53 -2.33
N ILE A 21 11.90 6.33 -3.32
CA ILE A 21 10.61 7.04 -3.43
C ILE A 21 9.74 6.72 -2.21
N ARG A 22 9.66 5.46 -1.77
CA ARG A 22 8.87 5.08 -0.58
C ARG A 22 9.42 5.70 0.70
N GLU A 23 10.73 5.87 0.83
CA GLU A 23 11.33 6.57 1.97
C GLU A 23 10.95 8.05 1.98
N LEU A 24 10.94 8.70 0.81
CA LEU A 24 10.46 10.09 0.67
C LEU A 24 8.96 10.21 0.99
N LEU A 25 8.13 9.24 0.60
CA LEU A 25 6.69 9.24 0.91
C LEU A 25 6.41 9.25 2.42
N LYS A 26 7.31 8.72 3.26
CA LYS A 26 7.13 8.74 4.73
C LYS A 26 7.16 10.16 5.31
N LEU A 27 7.75 11.11 4.59
CA LEU A 27 7.83 12.50 5.02
C LEU A 27 6.55 13.30 4.73
N LEU A 28 5.63 12.75 3.93
CA LEU A 28 4.41 13.42 3.52
C LEU A 28 3.39 13.59 4.64
N ASP A 29 3.48 12.79 5.69
CA ASP A 29 2.65 12.93 6.89
C ASP A 29 3.08 14.12 7.76
N ASN A 30 4.19 14.81 7.41
CA ASN A 30 4.60 16.03 8.07
C ASN A 30 3.77 17.24 7.57
N PRO A 31 2.92 17.86 8.39
CA PRO A 31 2.05 18.97 7.98
C PRO A 31 2.81 20.23 7.58
N GLU A 32 4.08 20.39 7.98
CA GLU A 32 4.95 21.51 7.59
C GLU A 32 5.54 21.35 6.18
N MET A 33 5.33 20.19 5.53
CA MET A 33 5.88 19.87 4.21
C MET A 33 4.83 20.05 3.10
N ILE A 34 5.18 20.84 2.08
CA ILE A 34 4.40 20.91 0.83
C ILE A 34 5.04 19.99 -0.20
N SER A 35 4.34 18.92 -0.59
CA SER A 35 4.81 17.98 -1.59
C SER A 35 4.28 18.31 -2.99
N PHE A 36 5.21 18.58 -3.91
CA PHE A 36 4.93 18.64 -5.35
C PHE A 36 5.28 17.32 -6.06
N ALA A 37 5.70 16.29 -5.31
CA ALA A 37 5.96 14.98 -5.89
C ALA A 37 4.65 14.40 -6.44
N GLY A 38 4.65 14.03 -7.72
CA GLY A 38 3.51 13.37 -8.36
C GLY A 38 3.36 11.92 -7.90
N GLY A 39 2.20 11.33 -8.17
CA GLY A 39 1.95 9.91 -7.95
C GLY A 39 1.02 9.58 -6.77
N LEU A 40 0.62 10.58 -5.98
CA LEU A 40 -0.46 10.43 -5.01
C LEU A 40 -1.76 11.02 -5.57
N PRO A 41 -2.84 10.23 -5.70
CA PRO A 41 -4.14 10.77 -6.09
C PRO A 41 -4.68 11.70 -5.00
N ASN A 42 -5.47 12.70 -5.40
CA ASN A 42 -6.18 13.56 -4.46
C ASN A 42 -7.16 12.71 -3.62
N PRO A 43 -7.03 12.66 -2.28
CA PRO A 43 -7.93 11.88 -1.42
C PRO A 43 -9.41 12.29 -1.55
N ALA A 44 -9.69 13.57 -1.80
CA ALA A 44 -11.06 14.05 -1.97
C ALA A 44 -11.71 13.60 -3.30
N ALA A 45 -10.91 13.11 -4.25
CA ALA A 45 -11.41 12.61 -5.53
C ALA A 45 -11.86 11.14 -5.45
N PHE A 46 -11.66 10.45 -4.32
CA PHE A 46 -12.11 9.08 -4.18
C PHE A 46 -13.65 9.01 -4.12
N PRO A 47 -14.30 8.15 -4.94
CA PRO A 47 -15.75 8.01 -4.97
C PRO A 47 -16.23 7.13 -3.81
N ILE A 48 -16.20 7.66 -2.59
CA ILE A 48 -16.47 6.90 -1.35
C ILE A 48 -17.87 6.29 -1.34
N GLU A 49 -18.91 7.04 -1.71
CA GLU A 49 -20.29 6.53 -1.65
C GLU A 49 -20.58 5.42 -2.67
N PRO A 50 -20.19 5.55 -3.95
CA PRO A 50 -20.27 4.44 -4.89
C PRO A 50 -19.50 3.20 -4.41
N LEU A 51 -18.29 3.38 -3.87
CA LEU A 51 -17.48 2.27 -3.37
C LEU A 51 -18.17 1.53 -2.22
N LYS A 52 -18.78 2.24 -1.26
CA LYS A 52 -19.55 1.62 -0.19
C LYS A 52 -20.68 0.74 -0.73
N SER A 53 -21.43 1.23 -1.70
CA SER A 53 -22.53 0.46 -2.31
C SER A 53 -22.04 -0.81 -3.00
N VAL A 54 -20.94 -0.71 -3.75
CA VAL A 54 -20.36 -1.86 -4.45
C VAL A 54 -19.81 -2.88 -3.46
N VAL A 55 -19.07 -2.42 -2.45
CA VAL A 55 -18.55 -3.31 -1.40
C VAL A 55 -19.69 -4.02 -0.68
N ALA A 56 -20.75 -3.31 -0.29
CA ALA A 56 -21.91 -3.91 0.35
C ALA A 56 -22.58 -4.98 -0.54
N HIS A 57 -22.71 -4.70 -1.84
CA HIS A 57 -23.28 -5.66 -2.79
C HIS A 57 -22.42 -6.92 -2.95
N VAL A 58 -21.11 -6.77 -3.13
CA VAL A 58 -20.17 -7.92 -3.22
C VAL A 58 -20.21 -8.75 -1.94
N MET A 59 -20.26 -8.10 -0.77
CA MET A 59 -20.34 -8.79 0.51
C MET A 59 -21.68 -9.48 0.75
N ALA A 60 -22.77 -9.03 0.11
CA ALA A 60 -24.07 -9.69 0.20
C ALA A 60 -24.17 -10.92 -0.73
N GLU A 61 -23.73 -10.79 -1.98
CA GLU A 61 -23.99 -11.78 -3.02
C GLU A 61 -22.80 -12.71 -3.32
N HIS A 62 -21.57 -12.24 -3.09
CA HIS A 62 -20.34 -12.88 -3.55
C HIS A 62 -19.25 -12.99 -2.47
N ALA A 63 -19.61 -12.91 -1.17
CA ALA A 63 -18.63 -12.83 -0.09
C ALA A 63 -17.63 -13.99 -0.05
N ARG A 64 -18.08 -15.23 -0.32
CA ARG A 64 -17.19 -16.40 -0.31
C ARG A 64 -16.10 -16.27 -1.37
N GLU A 65 -16.48 -15.98 -2.62
CA GLU A 65 -15.54 -15.83 -3.72
C GLU A 65 -14.63 -14.61 -3.57
N ALA A 66 -15.09 -13.55 -2.91
CA ALA A 66 -14.32 -12.33 -2.71
C ALA A 66 -13.30 -12.39 -1.54
N LEU A 67 -13.48 -13.32 -0.60
CA LEU A 67 -12.68 -13.41 0.63
C LEU A 67 -11.79 -14.66 0.72
N ASP A 68 -12.01 -15.66 -0.15
CA ASP A 68 -11.12 -16.83 -0.31
C ASP A 68 -9.81 -16.43 -1.01
#